data_AF-A0A522X2F8-F1
#
_entry.id   AF-A0A522X2F8-F1
#
_cell.length_a   1.000
_cell.length_b   1.000
_cell.length_c   1.000
_cell.angle_alpha   90.00
_cell.angle_beta   90.00
_cell.angle_gamma   90.00
#
_symmetry.space_group_name_H-M   'P 1'
#
loop_
_entity.id
_entity.type
_entity.pdbx_description
1 polymer ?
#
loop_
_entity_poly.entity_id
_entity_poly.type
_entity_poly.pdbx_seq_one_letter_code
_entity_poly.pdbx_strand_id
1 'polypeptide(L)'
;MTLGISRRSGVIRYKFHPELLPVIKNPNVFAKLKLIMLAVLASPKYAYSLYEFVADSYCRERPIVRISLVRLKEFLGIPAASYADYKTFKFQVLKPTIAAINRISDYSVKYTTYREGRKVAGVIFHIERKRQWQQPLLLERPLAVLQRFFGVEPIAATKIDDAAIVDFIASVARYRIDEKTARAAVAAHGLLGAIEIRDKVVGEIARREKGSNPVRDGPAYLARCLREGYGMKTPEERVAEERSAAASAARRGEAAREKDEGERRLMLERQLRDKAKNYLAALPPEERAAYEERFLAAANEGVHGSHLRGKPISHPGVQRAFLSSMVRELSKTMKNTLP
;
A
#
# COMPACT_ATOMS: atom_id res chain seq x y z
N MET A 1 8.31 46.46 -11.81
CA MET A 1 8.31 46.12 -10.37
C MET A 1 9.15 47.17 -9.65
N THR A 2 8.54 48.08 -8.89
CA THR A 2 9.27 49.11 -8.14
C THR A 2 9.45 48.62 -6.71
N LEU A 3 10.69 48.33 -6.31
CA LEU A 3 11.03 47.85 -4.97
C LEU A 3 11.37 49.06 -4.09
N GLY A 4 10.52 49.38 -3.12
CA GLY A 4 10.81 50.41 -2.13
C GLY A 4 11.35 49.77 -0.86
N ILE A 5 12.67 49.82 -0.65
CA ILE A 5 13.27 49.30 0.59
C ILE A 5 13.32 50.41 1.63
N SER A 6 12.45 50.35 2.65
CA SER A 6 12.58 51.20 3.84
C SER A 6 13.53 50.52 4.85
N ARG A 7 14.82 50.90 4.80
CA ARG A 7 15.89 50.29 5.61
C ARG A 7 15.70 50.38 7.15
N ARG A 8 14.77 51.21 7.64
CA ARG A 8 14.61 51.48 9.09
C ARG A 8 13.60 50.58 9.82
N SER A 9 12.74 49.85 9.11
CA SER A 9 11.62 49.11 9.73
C SER A 9 11.71 47.59 9.59
N GLY A 10 12.66 47.06 8.82
CA GLY A 10 12.67 45.64 8.44
C GLY A 10 11.51 45.25 7.51
N VAL A 11 10.72 46.21 7.01
CA VAL A 11 9.57 45.97 6.14
C VAL A 11 9.93 46.23 4.69
N ILE A 12 9.73 45.23 3.84
CA ILE A 12 9.83 45.35 2.39
C ILE A 12 8.44 45.63 1.83
N ARG A 13 8.28 46.76 1.14
CA ARG A 13 7.04 47.09 0.41
C ARG A 13 7.26 46.87 -1.08
N TYR A 14 6.33 46.18 -1.71
CA TYR A 14 6.34 45.92 -3.14
C TYR A 14 4.92 46.04 -3.71
N LYS A 15 4.83 46.35 -5.01
CA LYS A 15 3.56 46.43 -5.74
C LYS A 15 3.63 45.47 -6.93
N PHE A 16 2.64 44.58 -7.03
CA PHE A 16 2.44 43.77 -8.24
C PHE A 16 1.96 44.66 -9.39
N HIS A 17 2.36 44.32 -10.62
CA HIS A 17 1.81 45.00 -11.80
C HIS A 17 0.30 44.76 -11.87
N PRO A 18 -0.54 45.77 -12.19
CA PRO A 18 -1.99 45.61 -12.24
C PRO A 18 -2.45 44.45 -13.14
N GLU A 19 -1.73 44.17 -14.23
CA GLU A 19 -2.02 43.06 -15.15
C GLU A 19 -1.84 41.67 -14.52
N LEU A 20 -1.11 41.55 -13.41
CA LEU A 20 -0.95 40.28 -12.69
C LEU A 20 -2.15 39.98 -11.78
N LEU A 21 -2.97 40.98 -11.43
CA LEU A 21 -4.10 40.80 -10.51
C LEU A 21 -5.14 39.78 -11.01
N PRO A 22 -5.60 39.80 -12.28
CA PRO A 22 -6.55 38.81 -12.76
C PRO A 22 -5.99 37.38 -12.71
N VAL A 23 -4.69 37.23 -13.00
CA VAL A 23 -4.01 35.93 -12.99
C VAL A 23 -3.89 35.40 -11.55
N ILE A 24 -3.39 36.22 -10.62
CA ILE A 24 -3.24 35.85 -9.20
C ILE A 24 -4.60 35.46 -8.57
N LYS A 25 -5.68 36.18 -8.93
CA LYS A 25 -7.03 35.91 -8.40
C LYS A 25 -7.70 34.67 -8.98
N ASN A 26 -7.18 34.10 -10.08
CA ASN A 26 -7.77 32.95 -10.75
C ASN A 26 -6.79 31.76 -10.74
N PRO A 27 -6.74 30.97 -9.64
CA PRO A 27 -5.64 30.05 -9.34
C PRO A 27 -5.58 28.78 -10.22
N ASN A 28 -6.42 28.64 -11.24
CA ASN A 28 -6.44 27.47 -12.13
C ASN A 28 -5.16 27.31 -12.99
N VAL A 29 -4.28 28.32 -12.98
CA VAL A 29 -3.05 28.33 -13.79
C VAL A 29 -1.80 27.99 -12.95
N PHE A 30 -1.89 27.98 -11.62
CA PHE A 30 -0.73 27.85 -10.72
C PHE A 30 -0.69 26.54 -9.94
N ALA A 31 0.53 26.05 -9.71
CA ALA A 31 0.78 24.99 -8.74
C ALA A 31 0.52 25.49 -7.32
N LYS A 32 -0.26 24.76 -6.52
CA LYS A 32 -0.34 24.99 -5.07
C LYS A 32 0.94 24.47 -4.42
N LEU A 33 1.94 25.33 -4.29
CA LEU A 33 3.18 25.01 -3.57
C LEU A 33 3.00 25.26 -2.08
N LYS A 34 3.39 24.28 -1.27
CA LYS A 34 3.45 24.46 0.17
C LYS A 34 4.70 25.28 0.50
N LEU A 35 4.51 26.48 1.06
CA LEU A 35 5.61 27.41 1.40
C LEU A 35 6.72 26.73 2.22
N ILE A 36 6.35 25.84 3.14
CA ILE A 36 7.30 25.08 3.96
C ILE A 36 8.25 24.20 3.13
N MET A 37 7.79 23.70 1.97
CA MET A 37 8.60 22.87 1.08
C MET A 37 9.70 23.69 0.39
N LEU A 38 9.48 24.99 0.17
CA LEU A 38 10.51 25.91 -0.32
C LEU A 38 11.74 25.89 0.58
N ALA A 39 11.51 26.03 1.89
CA ALA A 39 12.59 26.13 2.88
C ALA A 39 13.34 24.81 3.05
N VAL A 40 12.62 23.69 3.08
CA VAL A 40 13.21 22.40 3.41
C VAL A 40 13.85 21.70 2.20
N LEU A 41 13.29 21.86 1.01
CA LEU A 41 13.86 21.28 -0.22
C LEU A 41 14.93 22.19 -0.85
N ALA A 42 15.22 23.35 -0.27
CA ALA A 42 16.33 24.20 -0.70
C ALA A 42 17.71 23.60 -0.38
N SER A 43 17.84 22.80 0.69
CA SER A 43 19.14 22.22 1.07
C SER A 43 19.60 21.09 0.13
N PRO A 44 18.75 20.11 -0.26
CA PRO A 44 19.14 19.09 -1.22
C PRO A 44 19.18 19.66 -2.65
N LYS A 45 20.31 19.51 -3.32
CA LYS A 45 20.53 20.07 -4.67
C LYS A 45 19.42 19.65 -5.65
N TYR A 46 18.86 20.64 -6.36
CA TYR A 46 17.80 20.50 -7.35
C TYR A 46 16.44 19.96 -6.84
N ALA A 47 16.31 19.62 -5.55
CA ALA A 47 15.10 19.00 -5.01
C ALA A 47 13.91 19.94 -5.01
N TYR A 48 14.14 21.21 -4.70
CA TYR A 48 13.11 22.23 -4.79
C TYR A 48 12.56 22.38 -6.21
N SER A 49 13.42 22.58 -7.22
CA SER A 49 12.99 22.76 -8.61
C SER A 49 12.25 21.53 -9.16
N LEU A 50 12.69 20.32 -8.82
CA LEU A 50 11.96 19.11 -9.22
C LEU A 50 10.62 18.99 -8.48
N TYR A 51 10.54 19.42 -7.21
CA TYR A 51 9.28 19.45 -6.47
C TYR A 51 8.27 20.42 -7.09
N GLU A 52 8.71 21.59 -7.54
CA GLU A 52 7.83 22.53 -8.25
C GLU A 52 7.25 21.90 -9.51
N PHE A 53 8.10 21.27 -10.32
CA PHE A 53 7.68 20.55 -11.52
C PHE A 53 6.64 19.46 -11.21
N VAL A 54 6.87 18.68 -10.14
CA VAL A 54 5.98 17.61 -9.69
C VAL A 54 4.64 18.18 -9.20
N ALA A 55 4.68 19.23 -8.38
CA ALA A 55 3.49 19.86 -7.83
C ALA A 55 2.64 20.53 -8.92
N ASP A 56 3.26 21.22 -9.89
CA ASP A 56 2.57 21.80 -11.05
C ASP A 56 1.90 20.72 -11.90
N SER A 57 2.65 19.66 -12.23
CA SER A 57 2.13 18.54 -13.00
C SER A 57 0.91 17.89 -12.33
N TYR A 58 0.97 17.67 -11.02
CA TYR A 58 -0.13 17.10 -10.26
C TYR A 58 -1.33 18.04 -10.18
N CYS A 59 -1.11 19.35 -9.94
CA CYS A 59 -2.19 20.34 -9.89
C CYS A 59 -2.93 20.48 -11.24
N ARG A 60 -2.23 20.21 -12.36
CA ARG A 60 -2.81 20.18 -13.71
C ARG A 60 -3.45 18.84 -14.08
N GLU A 61 -3.64 17.94 -13.10
CA GLU A 61 -4.18 16.59 -13.31
C GLU A 61 -3.37 15.75 -14.31
N ARG A 62 -2.06 15.96 -14.35
CA ARG A 62 -1.10 15.20 -15.18
C ARG A 62 -0.16 14.40 -14.29
N PRO A 63 -0.64 13.33 -13.63
CA PRO A 63 0.18 12.50 -12.75
C PRO A 63 1.24 11.69 -13.52
N ILE A 64 1.11 11.56 -14.84
CA ILE A 64 2.11 10.91 -15.70
C ILE A 64 2.69 11.95 -16.66
N VAL A 65 3.99 12.21 -16.56
CA VAL A 65 4.65 13.26 -17.35
C VAL A 65 5.89 12.73 -18.04
N ARG A 66 5.87 12.76 -19.37
CA ARG A 66 7.03 12.48 -20.21
C ARG A 66 7.83 13.76 -20.45
N ILE A 67 9.13 13.72 -20.17
CA ILE A 67 10.04 14.86 -20.36
C ILE A 67 11.41 14.41 -20.85
N SER A 68 11.99 15.15 -21.81
CA SER A 68 13.34 14.88 -22.32
C SER A 68 14.40 15.24 -21.28
N LEU A 69 15.58 14.60 -21.34
CA LEU A 69 16.68 14.94 -20.43
C LEU A 69 17.12 16.40 -20.56
N VAL A 70 17.09 16.95 -21.77
CA VAL A 70 17.43 18.36 -22.05
C VAL A 70 16.46 19.28 -21.31
N ARG A 71 15.16 19.10 -21.54
CA ARG A 71 14.13 19.93 -20.91
C ARG A 71 14.10 19.76 -19.40
N LEU A 72 14.35 18.54 -18.91
CA LEU A 72 14.46 18.31 -17.47
C LEU A 72 15.64 19.07 -16.86
N LYS A 73 16.81 19.09 -17.50
CA LYS A 73 17.96 19.88 -17.03
C LYS A 73 17.63 21.37 -17.01
N GLU A 74 16.95 21.89 -18.03
CA GLU A 74 16.49 23.28 -18.08
C GLU A 74 15.58 23.62 -16.89
N PHE A 75 14.57 22.77 -16.61
CA PHE A 75 13.70 22.96 -15.43
C PHE A 75 14.45 22.93 -14.10
N LEU A 76 15.53 22.15 -14.01
CA LEU A 76 16.36 22.08 -12.81
C LEU A 76 17.43 23.19 -12.74
N GLY A 77 17.48 24.09 -13.73
CA GLY A 77 18.51 25.13 -13.83
C GLY A 77 19.91 24.56 -14.07
N ILE A 78 20.02 23.37 -14.64
CA ILE A 78 21.29 22.68 -14.90
C ILE A 78 21.78 23.06 -16.30
N PRO A 79 23.01 23.59 -16.45
CA PRO A 79 23.58 23.87 -17.76
C PRO A 79 23.61 22.63 -18.65
N ALA A 80 23.32 22.79 -19.95
CA ALA A 80 23.22 21.66 -20.89
C ALA A 80 24.48 20.77 -20.94
N ALA A 81 25.66 21.40 -20.82
CA ALA A 81 26.95 20.71 -20.82
C ALA A 81 27.22 19.87 -19.54
N SER A 82 26.52 20.15 -18.44
CA SER A 82 26.68 19.40 -17.19
C SER A 82 26.00 18.03 -17.27
N TYR A 83 26.60 17.01 -16.65
CA TYR A 83 26.08 15.64 -16.63
C TYR A 83 25.81 15.08 -18.05
N ALA A 84 26.84 15.09 -18.90
CA ALA A 84 26.72 14.73 -20.31
C ALA A 84 26.15 13.32 -20.52
N ASP A 85 26.56 12.35 -19.70
CA ASP A 85 26.02 11.00 -19.73
C ASP A 85 24.84 10.81 -18.75
N TYR A 86 23.89 9.98 -19.16
CA TYR A 86 22.69 9.69 -18.35
C TYR A 86 23.02 8.98 -17.03
N LYS A 87 24.09 8.18 -16.96
CA LYS A 87 24.44 7.43 -15.74
C LYS A 87 24.82 8.42 -14.63
N THR A 88 25.67 9.39 -14.93
CA THR A 88 26.07 10.46 -14.00
C THR A 88 24.88 11.32 -13.61
N PHE A 89 24.06 11.75 -14.57
CA PHE A 89 22.82 12.49 -14.26
C PHE A 89 21.88 11.69 -13.35
N LYS A 90 21.72 10.39 -13.61
CA LYS A 90 20.88 9.50 -12.81
C LYS A 90 21.34 9.42 -11.36
N PHE A 91 22.63 9.18 -11.12
CA PHE A 91 23.15 8.97 -9.77
C PHE A 91 23.35 10.25 -8.97
N GLN A 92 23.76 11.35 -9.62
CA GLN A 92 24.06 12.60 -8.93
C GLN A 92 22.85 13.56 -8.84
N VAL A 93 21.85 13.40 -9.72
CA VAL A 93 20.70 14.30 -9.77
C VAL A 93 19.40 13.51 -9.55
N LEU A 94 18.95 12.73 -10.53
CA LEU A 94 17.60 12.13 -10.47
C LEU A 94 17.35 11.32 -9.18
N LYS A 95 18.21 10.35 -8.86
CA LYS A 95 18.02 9.49 -7.69
C LYS A 95 18.00 10.28 -6.36
N PRO A 96 19.02 11.09 -6.02
CA PRO A 96 19.01 11.81 -4.75
C PRO A 96 17.87 12.83 -4.66
N THR A 97 17.57 13.53 -5.75
CA THR A 97 16.49 14.54 -5.80
C THR A 97 15.12 13.90 -5.62
N ILE A 98 14.82 12.78 -6.30
CA ILE A 98 13.57 12.03 -6.13
C ILE A 98 13.48 11.44 -4.72
N ALA A 99 14.58 10.88 -4.18
CA ALA A 99 14.61 10.36 -2.83
C ALA A 99 14.30 11.45 -1.79
N ALA A 100 14.84 12.66 -1.96
CA ALA A 100 14.55 13.79 -1.10
C ALA A 100 13.06 14.18 -1.15
N ILE A 101 12.46 14.29 -2.34
CA ILE A 101 11.03 14.59 -2.51
C ILE A 101 10.16 13.51 -1.86
N ASN A 102 10.46 12.23 -2.13
CA ASN A 102 9.74 11.10 -1.57
C ASN A 102 9.88 11.00 -0.05
N ARG A 103 10.98 11.47 0.53
CA ARG A 103 11.17 11.52 1.97
C ARG A 103 10.42 12.69 2.61
N ILE A 104 10.47 13.86 1.99
CA ILE A 104 10.11 15.13 2.64
C ILE A 104 8.67 15.54 2.35
N SER A 105 8.20 15.36 1.12
CA SER A 105 6.93 15.94 0.65
C SER A 105 5.75 14.96 0.71
N ASP A 106 4.53 15.47 0.51
CA ASP A 106 3.31 14.67 0.35
C ASP A 106 3.20 13.97 -1.03
N TYR A 107 4.19 14.12 -1.89
CA TYR A 107 4.26 13.41 -3.17
C TYR A 107 5.09 12.12 -3.06
N SER A 108 4.67 11.14 -3.86
CA SER A 108 5.41 9.94 -4.22
C SER A 108 5.71 10.01 -5.71
N VAL A 109 6.98 9.99 -6.07
CA VAL A 109 7.49 10.14 -7.43
C VAL A 109 8.29 8.90 -7.78
N LYS A 110 7.87 8.24 -8.86
CA LYS A 110 8.60 7.17 -9.53
C LYS A 110 8.90 7.61 -10.96
N TYR A 111 9.85 6.94 -11.61
CA TYR A 111 10.13 7.23 -13.01
C TYR A 111 10.55 6.00 -13.79
N THR A 112 10.21 5.99 -15.08
CA THR A 112 10.76 5.08 -16.08
C THR A 112 11.53 5.89 -17.13
N THR A 113 12.31 5.23 -17.98
CA THR A 113 13.06 5.89 -19.06
C THR A 113 12.50 5.52 -20.42
N TYR A 114 12.52 6.46 -21.35
CA TYR A 114 12.33 6.17 -22.77
C TYR A 114 13.62 6.41 -23.55
N ARG A 115 13.75 5.70 -24.66
CA ARG A 115 14.94 5.74 -25.53
C ARG A 115 14.58 6.24 -26.91
N GLU A 116 15.56 6.88 -27.54
CA GLU A 116 15.58 7.19 -28.96
C GLU A 116 16.84 6.55 -29.54
N GLY A 117 16.66 5.54 -30.38
CA GLY A 117 17.73 4.62 -30.77
C GLY A 117 18.35 3.94 -29.54
N ARG A 118 19.68 4.02 -29.40
CA ARG A 118 20.42 3.41 -28.29
C ARG A 118 20.52 4.29 -27.04
N LYS A 119 20.19 5.58 -27.14
CA LYS A 119 20.37 6.56 -26.06
C LYS A 119 19.10 6.72 -25.23
N VAL A 120 19.25 6.94 -23.92
CA VAL A 120 18.14 7.37 -23.06
C VAL A 120 17.83 8.81 -23.39
N ALA A 121 16.64 9.06 -23.93
CA ALA A 121 16.22 10.38 -24.40
C ALA A 121 15.50 11.19 -23.32
N GLY A 122 14.86 10.51 -22.37
CA GLY A 122 14.15 11.17 -21.29
C GLY A 122 13.56 10.21 -20.26
N VAL A 123 12.75 10.79 -19.39
CA VAL A 123 12.07 10.10 -18.29
C VAL A 123 10.56 10.28 -18.39
N ILE A 124 9.84 9.32 -17.85
CA ILE A 124 8.39 9.38 -17.63
C ILE A 124 8.19 9.32 -16.12
N PHE A 125 7.78 10.45 -15.55
CA PHE A 125 7.45 10.53 -14.13
C PHE A 125 6.05 9.97 -13.88
N HIS A 126 5.89 9.24 -12.78
CA HIS A 126 4.63 8.79 -12.23
C HIS A 126 4.51 9.43 -10.83
N ILE A 127 3.53 10.31 -10.67
CA ILE A 127 3.35 11.17 -9.52
C ILE A 127 2.04 10.77 -8.84
N GLU A 128 2.15 10.48 -7.55
CA GLU A 128 1.02 10.20 -6.68
C GLU A 128 1.07 11.11 -5.46
N ARG A 129 -0.09 11.43 -4.90
CA ARG A 129 -0.20 12.10 -3.61
C ARG A 129 -0.42 11.05 -2.52
N LYS A 130 0.41 11.07 -1.48
CA LYS A 130 0.33 10.13 -0.36
C LYS A 130 -0.99 10.36 0.39
N ARG A 131 -1.76 9.29 0.60
CA ARG A 131 -3.04 9.34 1.35
C ARG A 131 -2.82 9.70 2.82
N GLN A 132 -1.75 9.17 3.42
CA GLN A 132 -1.33 9.47 4.79
C GLN A 132 0.11 9.96 4.72
N TRP A 133 0.28 11.29 4.64
CA TRP A 133 1.60 11.90 4.75
C TRP A 133 1.78 12.44 6.17
N GLN A 134 2.65 11.78 6.93
CA GLN A 134 3.12 12.30 8.20
C GLN A 134 4.24 13.30 7.95
N GLN A 135 4.11 14.49 8.55
CA GLN A 135 5.05 15.57 8.36
C GLN A 135 6.40 15.21 9.00
N PRO A 136 7.51 15.18 8.24
CA PRO A 136 8.83 14.95 8.80
C PRO A 136 9.20 16.01 9.86
N LEU A 137 9.79 15.60 11.00
CA LEU A 137 10.13 16.54 12.10
C LEU A 137 11.18 17.60 11.71
N LEU A 138 11.96 17.36 10.65
CA LEU A 138 12.78 18.39 10.01
C LEU A 138 12.00 19.62 9.53
N LEU A 139 10.66 19.54 9.45
CA LEU A 139 9.78 20.67 9.16
C LEU A 139 9.39 21.46 10.42
N GLU A 140 9.56 20.95 11.65
CA GLU A 140 9.12 21.62 12.89
C GLU A 140 9.73 23.01 13.06
N ARG A 141 11.05 23.15 12.89
CA ARG A 141 11.73 24.44 13.05
C ARG A 141 11.27 25.47 11.99
N PRO A 142 11.29 25.16 10.68
CA PRO A 142 10.71 26.05 9.68
C PRO A 142 9.23 26.37 9.93
N LEU A 143 8.45 25.40 10.43
CA LEU A 143 7.03 25.58 10.74
C LEU A 143 6.81 26.56 11.89
N ALA A 144 7.59 26.42 12.98
CA ALA A 144 7.55 27.31 14.13
C ALA A 144 7.93 28.75 13.75
N VAL A 145 8.89 28.91 12.83
CA VAL A 145 9.23 30.22 12.26
C VAL A 145 8.04 30.78 11.48
N LEU A 146 7.44 30.02 10.56
CA LEU A 146 6.28 30.47 9.79
C LEU A 146 5.09 30.80 10.71
N GLN A 147 4.83 29.99 11.74
CA GLN A 147 3.76 30.22 12.70
C GLN A 147 3.99 31.51 13.49
N ARG A 148 5.22 31.76 13.94
CA ARG A 148 5.60 33.00 14.63
C ARG A 148 5.38 34.24 13.76
N PHE A 149 5.71 34.18 12.48
CA PHE A 149 5.66 35.34 11.57
C PHE A 149 4.29 35.57 10.93
N PHE A 150 3.55 34.51 10.62
CA PHE A 150 2.30 34.62 9.85
C PHE A 150 1.05 34.30 10.69
N GLY A 151 1.18 33.73 11.88
CA GLY A 151 0.03 33.35 12.72
C GLY A 151 -0.87 32.27 12.12
N VAL A 152 -0.46 31.66 11.00
CA VAL A 152 -1.19 30.61 10.30
C VAL A 152 -0.68 29.26 10.78
N GLU A 153 -1.56 28.35 11.22
CA GLU A 153 -1.18 26.93 11.35
C GLU A 153 -0.83 26.41 9.95
N PRO A 154 0.44 26.07 9.66
CA PRO A 154 0.81 25.78 8.29
C PRO A 154 0.47 24.32 8.03
N ILE A 155 -0.59 24.12 7.25
CA ILE A 155 -1.11 22.83 6.78
C ILE A 155 -1.75 22.03 7.91
N ALA A 156 -2.97 21.54 7.67
CA ALA A 156 -3.56 20.45 8.43
C ALA A 156 -2.73 19.17 8.22
N ALA A 157 -1.50 19.14 8.75
CA ALA A 157 -0.83 17.91 9.05
C ALA A 157 -1.58 17.37 10.25
N THR A 158 -2.17 16.18 10.13
CA THR A 158 -2.51 15.38 11.29
C THR A 158 -1.27 15.36 12.16
N LYS A 159 -1.30 16.09 13.30
CA LYS A 159 -0.28 16.00 14.34
C LYS A 159 -0.05 14.50 14.56
N ILE A 160 1.21 14.06 14.56
CA ILE A 160 1.51 12.67 14.89
C ILE A 160 0.82 12.42 16.22
N ASP A 161 0.01 11.37 16.30
CA ASP A 161 -0.76 11.07 17.50
C ASP A 161 0.25 10.97 18.66
N ASP A 162 0.23 11.91 19.60
CA ASP A 162 1.19 11.94 20.71
C ASP A 162 1.16 10.59 21.45
N ALA A 163 -0.01 9.94 21.48
CA ALA A 163 -0.21 8.57 21.94
C ALA A 163 0.70 7.55 21.22
N ALA A 164 0.79 7.58 19.89
CA ALA A 164 1.59 6.63 19.13
C ALA A 164 3.11 6.84 19.32
N ILE A 165 3.55 8.07 19.55
CA ILE A 165 4.95 8.36 19.93
C ILE A 165 5.21 7.85 21.35
N VAL A 166 4.29 8.08 22.29
CA VAL A 166 4.38 7.57 23.66
C VAL A 166 4.44 6.04 23.67
N ASP A 167 3.61 5.37 22.88
CA ASP A 167 3.63 3.91 22.72
C ASP A 167 4.95 3.41 22.17
N PHE A 168 5.52 4.13 21.19
CA PHE A 168 6.85 3.80 20.66
C PHE A 168 7.94 3.97 21.73
N ILE A 169 7.94 5.09 22.46
CA ILE A 169 8.90 5.33 23.55
C ILE A 169 8.79 4.22 24.60
N ALA A 170 7.59 3.87 25.04
CA ALA A 170 7.34 2.77 25.97
C ALA A 170 7.80 1.41 25.40
N SER A 171 7.67 1.20 24.09
CA SER A 171 8.13 -0.01 23.43
C SER A 171 9.65 -0.17 23.46
N VAL A 172 10.41 0.91 23.29
CA VAL A 172 11.88 0.87 23.27
C VAL A 172 12.50 0.95 24.67
N ALA A 173 11.77 1.52 25.64
CA ALA A 173 12.17 1.56 27.05
C ALA A 173 12.38 0.15 27.64
N ARG A 174 11.61 -0.85 27.18
CA ARG A 174 11.78 -2.27 27.52
C ARG A 174 13.17 -2.81 27.17
N TYR A 175 13.87 -2.15 26.25
CA TYR A 175 15.23 -2.48 25.81
C TYR A 175 16.27 -1.49 26.35
N ARG A 176 15.95 -0.75 27.42
CA ARG A 176 16.81 0.24 28.08
C ARG A 176 17.24 1.39 27.17
N ILE A 177 16.41 1.74 26.19
CA ILE A 177 16.60 2.95 25.37
C ILE A 177 15.93 4.13 26.08
N ASP A 178 16.69 5.20 26.30
CA ASP A 178 16.19 6.41 26.92
C ASP A 178 15.27 7.21 25.97
N GLU A 179 14.40 8.02 26.57
CA GLU A 179 13.41 8.82 25.84
C GLU A 179 14.05 9.80 24.85
N LYS A 180 15.21 10.39 25.20
CA LYS A 180 15.91 11.34 24.32
C LYS A 180 16.38 10.64 23.05
N THR A 181 16.94 9.43 23.17
CA THR A 181 17.33 8.60 22.02
C THR A 181 16.12 8.20 21.18
N ALA A 182 15.02 7.77 21.83
CA ALA A 182 13.79 7.39 21.14
C ALA A 182 13.19 8.56 20.34
N ARG A 183 13.09 9.75 20.95
CA ARG A 183 12.61 10.97 20.30
C ARG A 183 13.54 11.41 19.15
N ALA A 184 14.85 11.32 19.34
CA ALA A 184 15.81 11.62 18.29
C ALA A 184 15.67 10.69 17.07
N ALA A 185 15.39 9.40 17.29
CA ALA A 185 15.14 8.44 16.22
C ALA A 185 13.86 8.75 15.43
N VAL A 186 12.76 9.07 16.14
CA VAL A 186 11.51 9.52 15.50
C VAL A 186 11.75 10.82 14.72
N ALA A 187 12.57 11.74 15.23
CA ALA A 187 12.92 12.97 14.54
C ALA A 187 13.75 12.77 13.27
N ALA A 188 14.71 11.85 13.31
CA ALA A 188 15.58 11.56 12.19
C ALA A 188 14.89 10.71 11.10
N HIS A 189 14.00 9.80 11.49
CA HIS A 189 13.52 8.73 10.60
C HIS A 189 11.99 8.65 10.47
N GLY A 190 11.25 9.46 11.21
CA GLY A 190 9.80 9.34 11.37
C GLY A 190 9.41 8.17 12.29
N LEU A 191 8.16 8.17 12.77
CA LEU A 191 7.66 7.14 13.69
C LEU A 191 7.72 5.74 13.07
N LEU A 192 7.25 5.60 11.81
CA LEU A 192 7.31 4.33 11.08
C LEU A 192 8.75 3.83 10.91
N GLY A 193 9.68 4.72 10.54
CA GLY A 193 11.09 4.34 10.37
C GLY A 193 11.73 3.90 11.69
N ALA A 194 11.42 4.59 12.79
CA ALA A 194 11.90 4.22 14.12
C ALA A 194 11.35 2.86 14.58
N ILE A 195 10.08 2.57 14.28
CA ILE A 195 9.45 1.26 14.51
C ILE A 195 10.13 0.16 13.69
N GLU A 196 10.35 0.39 12.39
CA GLU A 196 11.03 -0.58 11.51
C GLU A 196 12.44 -0.93 12.00
N ILE A 197 13.20 0.08 12.44
CA ILE A 197 14.53 -0.11 13.02
C ILE A 197 14.44 -0.96 14.28
N ARG A 198 13.55 -0.61 15.23
CA ARG A 198 13.32 -1.37 16.46
C ARG A 198 13.03 -2.83 16.15
N ASP A 199 12.02 -3.10 15.32
CA ASP A 199 11.55 -4.47 15.07
C ASP A 199 12.62 -5.34 14.40
N LYS A 200 13.35 -4.77 13.45
CA LYS A 200 14.45 -5.47 12.78
C LYS A 200 15.58 -5.80 13.75
N VAL A 201 16.03 -4.82 14.54
CA VAL A 201 17.18 -4.98 15.42
C VAL A 201 16.85 -5.90 16.60
N VAL A 202 15.67 -5.77 17.20
CA VAL A 202 15.20 -6.69 18.24
C VAL A 202 15.13 -8.13 17.71
N GLY A 203 14.57 -8.33 16.51
CA GLY A 203 14.52 -9.64 15.87
C GLY A 203 15.91 -10.18 15.50
N GLU A 204 16.88 -9.32 15.22
CA GLU A 204 18.27 -9.71 14.97
C GLU A 204 19.00 -10.13 16.25
N ILE A 205 18.82 -9.38 17.35
CA ILE A 205 19.36 -9.72 18.67
C ILE A 205 18.82 -11.08 19.11
N ALA A 206 17.50 -11.29 19.07
CA ALA A 206 16.87 -12.55 19.48
C ALA A 206 17.33 -13.76 18.65
N ARG A 207 17.60 -13.56 17.34
CA ARG A 207 18.14 -14.62 16.48
C ARG A 207 19.59 -14.95 16.79
N ARG A 208 20.42 -13.92 17.03
CA ARG A 208 21.86 -14.09 17.29
C ARG A 208 22.16 -14.60 18.69
N GLU A 209 21.27 -14.38 19.64
CA GLU A 209 21.36 -14.94 21.00
C GLU A 209 21.45 -16.47 20.99
N LYS A 210 20.77 -17.14 20.05
CA LYS A 210 20.79 -18.60 19.88
C LYS A 210 21.91 -19.11 18.96
N GLY A 211 22.75 -18.21 18.45
CA GLY A 211 23.78 -18.52 17.45
C GLY A 211 25.19 -18.45 18.00
N SER A 212 26.17 -18.72 17.13
CA SER A 212 27.60 -18.73 17.48
C SER A 212 28.20 -17.34 17.79
N ASN A 213 27.49 -16.24 17.50
CA ASN A 213 27.99 -14.88 17.72
C ASN A 213 26.89 -13.95 18.26
N PRO A 214 26.61 -13.99 19.58
CA PRO A 214 25.58 -13.18 20.21
C PRO A 214 25.97 -11.69 20.25
N VAL A 215 24.96 -10.83 20.22
CA VAL A 215 25.17 -9.38 20.39
C VAL A 215 25.54 -9.12 21.85
N ARG A 216 26.75 -8.63 22.09
CA ARG A 216 27.28 -8.40 23.46
C ARG A 216 26.46 -7.41 24.27
N ASP A 217 26.09 -6.28 23.67
CA ASP A 217 25.30 -5.22 24.30
C ASP A 217 24.13 -4.87 23.38
N GLY A 218 23.01 -5.55 23.61
CA GLY A 218 21.76 -5.36 22.87
C GLY A 218 21.25 -3.91 22.93
N PRO A 219 21.14 -3.30 24.13
CA PRO A 219 20.76 -1.90 24.28
C PRO A 219 21.66 -0.92 23.51
N ALA A 220 22.99 -1.00 23.66
CA ALA A 220 23.90 -0.11 22.95
C ALA A 220 23.83 -0.31 21.43
N TYR A 221 23.65 -1.55 20.97
CA TYR A 221 23.48 -1.86 19.56
C TYR A 221 22.19 -1.26 19.00
N LEU A 222 21.06 -1.44 19.69
CA LEU A 222 19.78 -0.84 19.31
C LEU A 222 19.84 0.70 19.31
N ALA A 223 20.43 1.31 20.34
CA ALA A 223 20.63 2.76 20.41
C ALA A 223 21.48 3.30 19.25
N ARG A 224 22.50 2.53 18.81
CA ARG A 224 23.30 2.87 17.64
C ARG A 224 22.48 2.77 16.36
N CYS A 225 21.75 1.67 16.14
CA CYS A 225 20.93 1.49 14.95
C CYS A 225 19.82 2.55 14.82
N LEU A 226 19.20 2.93 15.94
CA LEU A 226 18.21 4.01 15.99
C LEU A 226 18.78 5.39 15.63
N ARG A 227 20.07 5.64 15.90
CA ARG A 227 20.75 6.88 15.50
C ARG A 227 21.19 6.87 14.05
N GLU A 228 21.64 5.71 13.55
CA GLU A 228 22.19 5.56 12.20
C GLU A 228 21.13 5.26 11.14
N GLY A 229 19.90 4.91 11.55
CA GLY A 229 18.83 4.50 10.65
C GLY A 229 18.98 3.06 10.13
N TYR A 230 19.79 2.24 10.79
CA TYR A 230 20.05 0.87 10.35
C TYR A 230 18.79 0.00 10.50
N GLY A 231 18.31 -0.54 9.38
CA GLY A 231 17.14 -1.40 9.36
C GLY A 231 15.85 -0.74 8.89
N MET A 232 15.88 0.57 8.60
CA MET A 232 14.77 1.26 7.95
C MET A 232 14.53 0.70 6.54
N LYS A 233 13.26 0.49 6.20
CA LYS A 233 12.86 0.02 4.88
C LYS A 233 12.86 1.16 3.88
N THR A 234 13.28 0.85 2.66
CA THR A 234 13.13 1.74 1.52
C THR A 234 11.66 1.83 1.09
N PRO A 235 11.25 2.90 0.38
CA PRO A 235 9.89 2.99 -0.16
C PRO A 235 9.51 1.80 -1.05
N GLU A 236 10.48 1.23 -1.77
CA GLU A 236 10.28 0.07 -2.64
C GLU A 236 10.00 -1.19 -1.83
N GLU A 237 10.75 -1.43 -0.76
CA GLU A 237 10.52 -2.55 0.18
C GLU A 237 9.15 -2.43 0.87
N ARG A 238 8.76 -1.23 1.29
CA ARG A 238 7.42 -0.99 1.90
C ARG A 238 6.30 -1.34 0.93
N VAL A 239 6.38 -0.86 -0.31
CA VAL A 239 5.37 -1.16 -1.33
C VAL A 239 5.36 -2.65 -1.70
N ALA A 240 6.52 -3.29 -1.76
CA ALA A 240 6.60 -4.73 -2.03
C ALA A 240 5.98 -5.55 -0.89
N GLU A 241 6.23 -5.18 0.35
CA GLU A 241 5.67 -5.82 1.53
C GLU A 241 4.17 -5.59 1.66
N GLU A 242 3.68 -4.37 1.40
CA GLU A 242 2.24 -4.09 1.32
C GLU A 242 1.56 -4.93 0.24
N ARG A 243 2.16 -5.04 -0.95
CA ARG A 243 1.64 -5.91 -2.03
C ARG A 243 1.64 -7.38 -1.62
N SER A 244 2.70 -7.84 -0.97
CA SER A 244 2.80 -9.20 -0.44
C SER A 244 1.75 -9.48 0.65
N ALA A 245 1.57 -8.54 1.57
CA ALA A 245 0.58 -8.61 2.63
C ALA A 245 -0.85 -8.59 2.06
N ALA A 246 -1.12 -7.74 1.07
CA ALA A 246 -2.40 -7.69 0.36
C ALA A 246 -2.67 -8.99 -0.40
N ALA A 247 -1.67 -9.54 -1.11
CA ALA A 247 -1.81 -10.83 -1.79
C ALA A 247 -2.07 -11.97 -0.78
N SER A 248 -1.38 -11.96 0.37
CA SER A 248 -1.59 -12.94 1.43
C SER A 248 -2.96 -12.80 2.09
N ALA A 249 -3.45 -11.57 2.28
CA ALA A 249 -4.79 -11.30 2.78
C ALA A 249 -5.86 -11.74 1.77
N ALA A 250 -5.66 -11.49 0.47
CA ALA A 250 -6.54 -11.95 -0.60
C ALA A 250 -6.65 -13.48 -0.61
N ARG A 251 -5.52 -14.20 -0.57
CA ARG A 251 -5.50 -15.67 -0.48
C ARG A 251 -6.23 -16.20 0.75
N ARG A 252 -6.04 -15.55 1.92
CA ARG A 252 -6.79 -15.90 3.14
C ARG A 252 -8.29 -15.65 2.99
N GLY A 253 -8.67 -14.57 2.32
CA GLY A 253 -10.06 -14.25 2.00
C GLY A 253 -10.70 -15.24 1.04
N GLU A 254 -9.99 -15.65 -0.02
CA GLU A 254 -10.42 -16.68 -0.96
C GLU A 254 -10.59 -18.03 -0.26
N ALA A 255 -9.60 -18.46 0.53
CA ALA A 255 -9.72 -19.69 1.31
C ALA A 255 -10.88 -19.67 2.31
N ALA A 256 -11.16 -18.51 2.93
CA ALA A 256 -12.31 -18.35 3.81
C ALA A 256 -13.65 -18.42 3.05
N ARG A 257 -13.72 -17.84 1.84
CA ARG A 257 -14.91 -17.93 0.97
C ARG A 257 -15.15 -19.34 0.46
N GLU A 258 -14.11 -20.04 0.00
CA GLU A 258 -14.21 -21.44 -0.41
C GLU A 258 -14.68 -22.34 0.73
N LYS A 259 -14.22 -22.06 1.96
CA LYS A 259 -14.67 -22.77 3.16
C LYS A 259 -16.16 -22.52 3.44
N ASP A 260 -16.60 -21.26 3.43
CA ASP A 260 -18.02 -20.90 3.62
C ASP A 260 -18.91 -21.48 2.51
N GLU A 261 -18.49 -21.42 1.25
CA GLU A 261 -19.20 -22.08 0.14
C GLU A 261 -19.26 -23.60 0.29
N GLY A 262 -18.17 -24.22 0.77
CA GLY A 262 -18.13 -25.65 1.09
C GLY A 262 -19.10 -26.03 2.20
N GLU A 263 -19.16 -25.24 3.28
CA GLU A 263 -20.09 -25.43 4.39
C GLU A 263 -21.56 -25.27 3.95
N ARG A 264 -21.87 -24.23 3.15
CA ARG A 264 -23.21 -24.03 2.56
C ARG A 264 -23.61 -25.17 1.63
N ARG A 265 -22.69 -25.65 0.79
CA ARG A 265 -22.93 -26.80 -0.10
C ARG A 265 -23.25 -28.06 0.70
N LEU A 266 -22.49 -28.32 1.76
CA LEU A 266 -22.73 -29.46 2.65
C LEU A 266 -24.10 -29.35 3.34
N MET A 267 -24.47 -28.16 3.80
CA MET A 267 -25.78 -27.91 4.41
C MET A 267 -26.92 -28.14 3.43
N LEU A 268 -26.80 -27.65 2.19
CA LEU A 268 -27.81 -27.87 1.14
C LEU A 268 -27.93 -29.35 0.78
N GLU A 269 -26.80 -30.05 0.64
CA GLU A 269 -26.81 -31.50 0.36
C GLU A 269 -27.51 -32.28 1.48
N ARG A 270 -27.30 -31.90 2.74
CA ARG A 270 -28.00 -32.48 3.89
C ARG A 270 -29.50 -32.23 3.81
N GLN A 271 -29.93 -30.99 3.55
CA GLN A 271 -31.35 -30.65 3.40
C GLN A 271 -32.02 -31.42 2.26
N LEU A 272 -31.35 -31.55 1.10
CA LEU A 272 -31.88 -32.32 -0.03
C LEU A 272 -31.98 -33.81 0.29
N ARG A 273 -30.99 -34.38 1.00
CA ARG A 273 -31.03 -35.77 1.46
C ARG A 273 -32.19 -36.00 2.43
N ASP A 274 -32.44 -35.10 3.37
CA ASP A 274 -33.55 -35.20 4.31
C ASP A 274 -34.90 -35.08 3.60
N LYS A 275 -35.04 -34.14 2.65
CA LYS A 275 -36.22 -34.05 1.76
C LYS A 275 -36.44 -35.33 0.96
N ALA A 276 -35.39 -35.90 0.37
CA ALA A 276 -35.47 -37.15 -0.39
C ALA A 276 -35.96 -38.32 0.46
N LYS A 277 -35.47 -38.44 1.70
CA LYS A 277 -35.93 -39.45 2.65
C LYS A 277 -37.41 -39.25 3.00
N ASN A 278 -37.82 -38.02 3.29
CA ASN A 278 -39.22 -37.72 3.63
C ASN A 278 -40.16 -37.99 2.44
N TYR A 279 -39.73 -37.64 1.22
CA TYR A 279 -40.47 -37.94 0.00
C TYR A 279 -40.63 -39.45 -0.23
N LEU A 280 -39.55 -40.22 -0.10
CA LEU A 280 -39.59 -41.69 -0.19
C LEU A 280 -40.50 -42.33 0.87
N ALA A 281 -40.57 -41.75 2.07
CA ALA A 281 -41.43 -42.24 3.14
C ALA A 281 -42.92 -41.90 2.91
N ALA A 282 -43.21 -40.83 2.18
CA ALA A 282 -44.58 -40.38 1.88
C ALA A 282 -45.16 -40.98 0.58
N LEU A 283 -44.31 -41.59 -0.25
CA LEU A 283 -44.73 -42.23 -1.50
C LEU A 283 -45.61 -43.47 -1.25
N PRO A 284 -46.68 -43.68 -2.04
CA PRO A 284 -47.43 -44.93 -2.03
C PRO A 284 -46.53 -46.14 -2.30
N PRO A 285 -46.80 -47.32 -1.71
CA PRO A 285 -45.96 -48.51 -1.86
C PRO A 285 -45.73 -48.93 -3.32
N GLU A 286 -46.75 -48.79 -4.17
CA GLU A 286 -46.70 -49.15 -5.59
C GLU A 286 -45.75 -48.22 -6.38
N GLU A 287 -45.85 -46.91 -6.16
CA GLU A 287 -44.97 -45.93 -6.81
C GLU A 287 -43.52 -46.08 -6.35
N ARG A 288 -43.31 -46.36 -5.06
CA ARG A 288 -41.99 -46.62 -4.52
C ARG A 288 -41.34 -47.87 -5.14
N ALA A 289 -42.09 -48.96 -5.29
CA ALA A 289 -41.59 -50.18 -5.93
C ALA A 289 -41.17 -49.92 -7.39
N ALA A 290 -41.96 -49.15 -8.14
CA ALA A 290 -41.60 -48.76 -9.51
C ALA A 290 -40.31 -47.93 -9.59
N TYR A 291 -40.06 -47.05 -8.60
CA TYR A 291 -38.81 -46.29 -8.49
C TYR A 291 -37.60 -47.17 -8.17
N GLU A 292 -37.76 -48.10 -7.23
CA GLU A 292 -36.70 -49.05 -6.85
C GLU A 292 -36.34 -49.97 -8.02
N GLU A 293 -37.34 -50.45 -8.77
CA GLU A 293 -37.14 -51.30 -9.95
C GLU A 293 -36.39 -50.57 -11.07
N ARG A 294 -36.81 -49.35 -11.43
CA ARG A 294 -36.12 -48.52 -12.42
C ARG A 294 -34.67 -48.25 -12.04
N PHE A 295 -34.43 -47.98 -10.77
CA PHE A 295 -33.07 -47.76 -10.27
C PHE A 295 -32.21 -49.02 -10.34
N LEU A 296 -32.75 -50.18 -9.95
CA LEU A 296 -32.02 -51.45 -10.01
C LEU A 296 -31.71 -51.86 -11.46
N ALA A 297 -32.62 -51.63 -12.40
CA ALA A 297 -32.38 -51.83 -13.83
C ALA A 297 -31.19 -50.99 -14.32
N ALA A 298 -31.20 -49.69 -14.03
CA ALA A 298 -30.08 -48.78 -14.37
C ALA A 298 -28.77 -49.17 -13.66
N ALA A 299 -28.84 -49.63 -12.41
CA ALA A 299 -27.67 -50.11 -11.67
C ALA A 299 -27.06 -51.37 -12.32
N ASN A 300 -27.89 -52.28 -12.83
CA ASN A 300 -27.46 -53.48 -13.55
C ASN A 300 -26.83 -53.18 -14.91
N GLU A 301 -27.25 -52.10 -15.57
CA GLU A 301 -26.61 -51.57 -16.77
C GLU A 301 -25.28 -50.84 -16.46
N GLY A 302 -24.96 -50.64 -15.18
CA GLY A 302 -23.71 -50.04 -14.73
C GLY A 302 -23.74 -48.51 -14.56
N VAL A 303 -24.91 -47.88 -14.71
CA VAL A 303 -25.10 -46.41 -14.63
C VAL A 303 -24.63 -45.84 -13.28
N HIS A 304 -24.78 -46.61 -12.21
CA HIS A 304 -24.41 -46.20 -10.84
C HIS A 304 -23.10 -46.84 -10.34
N GLY A 305 -22.34 -47.48 -11.23
CA GLY A 305 -21.08 -48.15 -10.93
C GLY A 305 -21.19 -49.67 -11.01
N SER A 306 -20.20 -50.30 -11.66
CA SER A 306 -20.19 -51.74 -11.93
C SER A 306 -20.25 -52.63 -10.69
N HIS A 307 -19.78 -52.13 -9.54
CA HIS A 307 -19.75 -52.82 -8.25
C HIS A 307 -21.13 -52.98 -7.58
N LEU A 308 -22.18 -52.34 -8.13
CA LEU A 308 -23.56 -52.45 -7.64
C LEU A 308 -24.42 -53.43 -8.45
N ARG A 309 -23.89 -53.98 -9.55
CA ARG A 309 -24.64 -54.93 -10.40
C ARG A 309 -25.03 -56.19 -9.63
N GLY A 310 -26.27 -56.64 -9.82
CA GLY A 310 -26.83 -57.84 -9.22
C GLY A 310 -27.07 -57.76 -7.71
N LYS A 311 -26.84 -56.60 -7.08
CA LYS A 311 -27.05 -56.42 -5.64
C LYS A 311 -28.50 -56.01 -5.33
N PRO A 312 -29.10 -56.55 -4.26
CA PRO A 312 -30.47 -56.21 -3.88
C PRO A 312 -30.57 -54.79 -3.33
N ILE A 313 -31.77 -54.21 -3.33
CA ILE A 313 -32.05 -52.87 -2.78
C ILE A 313 -31.69 -52.75 -1.30
N SER A 314 -31.66 -53.85 -0.55
CA SER A 314 -31.26 -53.91 0.86
C SER A 314 -29.74 -53.73 1.07
N HIS A 315 -28.93 -53.85 0.02
CA HIS A 315 -27.48 -53.70 0.16
C HIS A 315 -27.11 -52.24 0.49
N PRO A 316 -26.28 -51.97 1.53
CA PRO A 316 -26.01 -50.61 2.00
C PRO A 316 -25.48 -49.65 0.92
N GLY A 317 -24.61 -50.15 0.04
CA GLY A 317 -24.10 -49.38 -1.10
C GLY A 317 -25.17 -49.02 -2.14
N VAL A 318 -26.16 -49.89 -2.33
CA VAL A 318 -27.28 -49.70 -3.28
C VAL A 318 -28.26 -48.69 -2.69
N GLN A 319 -28.60 -48.80 -1.40
CA GLN A 319 -29.44 -47.81 -0.70
C GLN A 319 -28.83 -46.40 -0.73
N ARG A 320 -27.52 -46.29 -0.52
CA ARG A 320 -26.81 -45.00 -0.57
C ARG A 320 -26.82 -44.41 -1.98
N ALA A 321 -26.65 -45.24 -3.00
CA ALA A 321 -26.71 -44.82 -4.40
C ALA A 321 -28.14 -44.45 -4.83
N PHE A 322 -29.15 -45.20 -4.40
CA PHE A 322 -30.57 -44.93 -4.64
C PHE A 322 -31.00 -43.58 -4.06
N LEU A 323 -30.70 -43.34 -2.77
CA LEU A 323 -30.98 -42.05 -2.13
C LEU A 323 -30.23 -40.90 -2.83
N SER A 324 -29.01 -41.13 -3.30
CA SER A 324 -28.24 -40.12 -4.02
C SER A 324 -28.79 -39.87 -5.43
N SER A 325 -29.43 -40.86 -6.07
CA SER A 325 -30.16 -40.69 -7.34
C SER A 325 -31.39 -39.81 -7.14
N MET A 326 -32.18 -40.08 -6.10
CA MET A 326 -33.35 -39.28 -5.73
C MET A 326 -32.99 -37.82 -5.41
N VAL A 327 -31.88 -37.59 -4.69
CA VAL A 327 -31.36 -36.23 -4.45
C VAL A 327 -31.03 -35.50 -5.75
N ARG A 328 -30.51 -36.18 -6.77
CA ARG A 328 -30.23 -35.57 -8.08
C ARG A 328 -31.52 -35.22 -8.82
N GLU A 329 -32.54 -36.07 -8.77
CA GLU A 329 -33.84 -35.79 -9.39
C GLU A 329 -34.56 -34.61 -8.72
N LEU A 330 -34.58 -34.57 -7.38
CA LEU A 330 -35.14 -33.46 -6.61
C LEU A 330 -34.36 -32.15 -6.84
N SER A 331 -33.04 -32.22 -6.99
CA SER A 331 -32.22 -31.06 -7.33
C SER A 331 -32.51 -30.52 -8.74
N LYS A 332 -32.78 -31.41 -9.71
CA LYS A 332 -33.16 -31.02 -11.09
C LYS A 332 -34.54 -30.37 -11.15
N THR A 333 -35.51 -30.92 -10.42
CA THR A 333 -36.87 -30.37 -10.36
C THR A 333 -36.91 -29.00 -9.67
N MET A 334 -36.19 -28.82 -8.55
CA MET A 334 -36.11 -27.52 -7.86
C MET A 334 -35.43 -26.40 -8.66
N LYS A 335 -34.46 -26.72 -9.54
CA LYS A 335 -33.82 -25.72 -10.43
C LYS A 335 -34.79 -25.15 -11.48
N ASN A 336 -35.86 -25.87 -11.81
CA ASN A 336 -36.89 -25.45 -12.76
C ASN A 336 -38.08 -24.73 -12.08
N THR A 337 -37.99 -24.41 -10.78
CA THR A 337 -39.08 -23.79 -10.00
C THR A 337 -38.67 -22.52 -9.24
N LEU A 338 -37.45 -22.01 -9.44
CA LEU A 338 -37.10 -20.65 -9.00
C LEU A 338 -37.29 -19.68 -10.16
N PRO A 339 -37.95 -18.51 -9.95
CA PRO A 339 -38.08 -17.47 -10.97
C PRO A 339 -36.73 -16.89 -11.41
#